data_AF-A0A7M3DQP8-F1
#
_entry.id   AF-A0A7M3DQP8-F1
#
_cell.length_a   1.000
_cell.length_b   1.000
_cell.length_c   1.000
_cell.angle_alpha   90.00
_cell.angle_beta   90.00
_cell.angle_gamma   90.00
#
_symmetry.space_group_name_H-M   'P 1'
#
loop_
_entity.id
_entity.type
_entity.pdbx_description
1 polymer ?
#
loop_
_entity_poly.entity_id
_entity_poly.type
_entity_poly.pdbx_seq_one_letter_code
_entity_poly.pdbx_strand_id
1 'polypeptide(L)'
;MPREPPKYFGLQSSTDLYLKLLFDIERLRSGGGTKAVQYAAFDAAVTGSHILDWVLNELTPEAYLRLTGLRKGKKPPKDDPGPVMRFIERNGDELRGVNYCRQIANAVKHMKISLGRPMKNMAIGSTVKLQWTDKRITNAYAIAYIQLQPGGEKINAVELFQETAEQWRVFLEKEGLWVEQPPDD
;
A
#
# COMPACT_ATOMS: atom_id res chain seq x y z
N MET A 1 34.00 11.66 -12.24
CA MET A 1 32.79 11.53 -13.10
C MET A 1 31.60 12.04 -12.31
N PRO A 2 30.72 12.88 -12.87
CA PRO A 2 29.48 13.26 -12.19
C PRO A 2 28.59 12.04 -12.03
N ARG A 3 28.01 11.85 -10.83
CA ARG A 3 27.09 10.75 -10.53
C ARG A 3 25.79 11.00 -11.28
N GLU A 4 25.27 9.99 -11.99
CA GLU A 4 23.98 10.11 -12.66
C GLU A 4 22.88 10.44 -11.63
N PRO A 5 21.96 11.36 -11.97
CA PRO A 5 20.88 11.71 -11.07
C PRO A 5 19.98 10.50 -10.82
N PRO A 6 19.54 10.30 -9.58
CA PRO A 6 18.70 9.17 -9.23
C PRO A 6 17.32 9.24 -9.90
N LYS A 7 16.75 8.07 -10.25
CA LYS A 7 15.41 7.94 -10.85
C LYS A 7 14.26 7.94 -9.83
N TYR A 8 14.47 8.52 -8.66
CA TYR A 8 13.58 8.45 -7.50
C TYR A 8 13.30 9.82 -6.87
N PHE A 9 13.50 10.91 -7.61
CA PHE A 9 13.14 12.28 -7.20
C PHE A 9 13.65 12.69 -5.81
N GLY A 10 14.81 12.17 -5.40
CA GLY A 10 15.42 12.49 -4.11
C GLY A 10 14.98 11.62 -2.93
N LEU A 11 13.98 10.73 -3.10
CA LEU A 11 13.58 9.75 -2.07
C LEU A 11 14.68 8.70 -1.88
N GLN A 12 14.99 8.32 -0.64
CA GLN A 12 16.19 7.52 -0.33
C GLN A 12 15.91 6.25 0.48
N SER A 13 14.74 6.17 1.11
CA SER A 13 14.38 5.08 2.03
C SER A 13 12.92 4.67 1.94
N SER A 14 12.61 3.48 2.46
CA SER A 14 11.25 3.01 2.71
C SER A 14 10.47 3.94 3.65
N THR A 15 11.16 4.70 4.51
CA THR A 15 10.56 5.75 5.34
C THR A 15 10.03 6.92 4.48
N ASP A 16 10.71 7.29 3.40
CA ASP A 16 10.23 8.35 2.49
C ASP A 16 8.95 7.91 1.77
N LEU A 17 8.87 6.63 1.38
CA LEU A 17 7.65 6.08 0.80
C LEU A 17 6.52 5.96 1.84
N TYR A 18 6.84 5.68 3.11
CA TYR A 18 5.86 5.75 4.19
C TYR A 18 5.31 7.18 4.36
N LEU A 19 6.16 8.21 4.37
CA LEU A 19 5.69 9.59 4.43
C LEU A 19 4.85 9.97 3.21
N LYS A 20 5.26 9.51 2.02
CA LYS A 20 4.44 9.66 0.81
C LYS A 20 3.09 8.96 0.94
N LEU A 21 3.01 7.79 1.58
CA LEU A 21 1.74 7.12 1.85
C LEU A 21 0.85 7.99 2.74
N LEU A 22 1.38 8.60 3.81
CA LEU A 22 0.64 9.53 4.65
C LEU A 22 0.13 10.74 3.83
N PHE A 23 0.96 11.28 2.95
CA PHE A 23 0.58 12.36 2.05
C PHE A 23 -0.56 11.95 1.10
N ASP A 24 -0.49 10.76 0.49
CA ASP A 24 -1.53 10.23 -0.38
C ASP A 24 -2.84 9.95 0.39
N ILE A 25 -2.75 9.49 1.64
CA ILE A 25 -3.90 9.32 2.55
C ILE A 25 -4.56 10.66 2.85
N GLU A 26 -3.77 11.71 3.10
CA GLU A 26 -4.33 13.02 3.38
C GLU A 26 -4.99 13.63 2.14
N ARG A 27 -4.40 13.44 0.95
CA ARG A 27 -5.06 13.78 -0.33
C ARG A 27 -6.39 13.05 -0.50
N LEU A 28 -6.44 11.77 -0.12
CA LEU A 28 -7.66 10.98 -0.17
C LEU A 28 -8.72 11.48 0.82
N ARG A 29 -8.30 11.86 2.05
CA ARG A 29 -9.16 12.36 3.13
C ARG A 29 -9.72 13.75 2.83
N SER A 30 -8.85 14.69 2.43
CA SER A 30 -9.21 16.05 2.05
C SER A 30 -10.20 16.08 0.89
N GLY A 31 -10.13 15.06 0.02
CA GLY A 31 -11.19 14.77 -0.94
C GLY A 31 -11.39 15.85 -1.99
N GLY A 32 -12.40 15.62 -2.83
CA GLY A 32 -12.74 16.47 -3.97
C GLY A 32 -13.78 15.77 -4.83
N GLY A 33 -13.74 15.99 -6.14
CA GLY A 33 -14.57 15.22 -7.07
C GLY A 33 -14.22 13.73 -7.08
N THR A 34 -15.14 12.90 -7.58
CA THR A 34 -14.99 11.43 -7.66
C THR A 34 -13.65 10.99 -8.27
N LYS A 35 -13.15 11.70 -9.29
CA LYS A 35 -11.86 11.38 -9.93
C LYS A 35 -10.66 11.64 -9.03
N ALA A 36 -10.66 12.74 -8.27
CA ALA A 36 -9.58 13.06 -7.34
C ALA A 36 -9.45 11.97 -6.27
N VAL A 37 -10.58 11.53 -5.72
CA VAL A 37 -10.66 10.44 -4.74
C VAL A 37 -10.21 9.10 -5.34
N GLN A 38 -10.60 8.79 -6.59
CA GLN A 38 -10.10 7.61 -7.29
C GLN A 38 -8.58 7.64 -7.45
N TYR A 39 -8.01 8.76 -7.91
CA TYR A 39 -6.56 8.90 -8.11
C TYR A 39 -5.80 8.80 -6.79
N ALA A 40 -6.24 9.50 -5.75
CA ALA A 40 -5.59 9.43 -4.44
C ALA A 40 -5.65 8.02 -3.84
N ALA A 41 -6.76 7.29 -4.00
CA ALA A 41 -6.87 5.92 -3.54
C ALA A 41 -5.92 4.97 -4.31
N PHE A 42 -5.74 5.19 -5.61
CA PHE A 42 -4.76 4.45 -6.40
C PHE A 42 -3.33 4.76 -5.99
N ASP A 43 -2.99 6.04 -5.85
CA ASP A 43 -1.65 6.49 -5.42
C ASP A 43 -1.31 5.88 -4.05
N ALA A 44 -2.24 5.92 -3.10
CA ALA A 44 -2.04 5.32 -1.77
C ALA A 44 -1.79 3.80 -1.84
N ALA A 45 -2.57 3.06 -2.64
CA ALA A 45 -2.38 1.63 -2.82
C ALA A 45 -1.03 1.29 -3.48
N VAL A 46 -0.63 2.07 -4.50
CA VAL A 46 0.66 1.87 -5.20
C VAL A 46 1.81 2.19 -4.26
N THR A 47 1.78 3.32 -3.56
CA THR A 47 2.80 3.69 -2.58
C THR A 47 2.89 2.64 -1.47
N GLY A 48 1.75 2.24 -0.88
CA GLY A 48 1.69 1.23 0.17
C GLY A 48 2.21 -0.15 -0.27
N SER A 49 2.08 -0.49 -1.56
CA SER A 49 2.70 -1.70 -2.13
C SER A 49 4.21 -1.53 -2.35
N HIS A 50 4.65 -0.39 -2.86
CA HIS A 50 6.07 -0.16 -3.18
C HIS A 50 6.96 0.03 -1.95
N ILE A 51 6.41 0.39 -0.78
CA ILE A 51 7.14 0.33 0.49
C ILE A 51 7.74 -1.07 0.67
N LEU A 52 7.00 -2.14 0.36
CA LEU A 52 7.51 -3.51 0.46
C LEU A 52 8.70 -3.75 -0.48
N ASP A 53 8.64 -3.24 -1.70
CA ASP A 53 9.74 -3.40 -2.65
C ASP A 53 11.02 -2.72 -2.14
N TRP A 54 10.90 -1.56 -1.49
CA TRP A 54 12.04 -0.83 -0.91
C TRP A 54 12.56 -1.50 0.35
N VAL A 55 11.67 -1.91 1.26
CA VAL A 55 12.01 -2.73 2.42
C VAL A 55 12.83 -3.94 2.01
N LEU A 56 12.39 -4.72 1.01
CA LEU A 56 13.12 -5.92 0.57
C LEU A 56 14.53 -5.61 0.03
N ASN A 57 14.78 -4.40 -0.45
CA ASN A 57 16.11 -3.96 -0.90
C ASN A 57 16.98 -3.40 0.24
N GLU A 58 16.36 -2.91 1.32
CA GLU A 58 17.04 -2.31 2.47
C GLU A 58 17.37 -3.32 3.58
N LEU A 59 16.64 -4.45 3.63
CA LEU A 59 16.88 -5.50 4.61
C LEU A 59 18.30 -6.08 4.52
N THR A 60 18.87 -6.40 5.68
CA THR A 60 20.08 -7.23 5.76
C THR A 60 19.82 -8.62 5.16
N PRO A 61 20.86 -9.32 4.66
CA PRO A 61 20.68 -10.67 4.13
C PRO A 61 20.00 -11.63 5.12
N GLU A 62 20.31 -11.52 6.41
CA GLU A 62 19.74 -12.33 7.48
C GLU A 62 18.26 -12.03 7.68
N ALA A 63 17.88 -10.74 7.75
CA ALA A 63 16.49 -10.32 7.90
C ALA A 63 15.67 -10.67 6.65
N TYR A 64 16.23 -10.50 5.45
CA TYR A 64 15.59 -10.89 4.19
C TYR A 64 15.22 -12.37 4.18
N LEU A 65 16.16 -13.26 4.55
CA LEU A 65 15.90 -14.70 4.61
C LEU A 65 14.89 -15.06 5.71
N ARG A 66 14.94 -14.40 6.87
CA ARG A 66 13.94 -14.59 7.95
C ARG A 66 12.54 -14.18 7.49
N LEU A 67 12.39 -13.01 6.89
CA LEU A 67 11.09 -12.44 6.55
C LEU A 67 10.48 -13.06 5.29
N THR A 68 11.30 -13.50 4.34
CA THR A 68 10.83 -14.17 3.10
C THR A 68 10.82 -15.69 3.19
N GLY A 69 11.59 -16.30 4.11
CA GLY A 69 11.74 -17.75 4.19
C GLY A 69 12.47 -18.39 3.01
N LEU A 70 13.08 -17.58 2.14
CA LEU A 70 13.92 -18.08 1.06
C LEU A 70 15.19 -18.73 1.63
N ARG A 71 15.76 -19.65 0.86
CA ARG A 71 17.03 -20.31 1.21
C ARG A 71 18.17 -19.59 0.49
N LYS A 72 19.24 -19.28 1.22
CA LYS A 72 20.45 -18.65 0.67
C LYS A 72 20.97 -19.43 -0.54
N GLY A 73 21.23 -18.73 -1.64
CA GLY A 73 21.80 -19.30 -2.86
C GLY A 73 20.88 -20.21 -3.68
N LYS A 74 19.61 -20.41 -3.29
CA LYS A 74 18.64 -21.17 -4.10
C LYS A 74 17.72 -20.24 -4.86
N LYS A 75 17.79 -20.29 -6.19
CA LYS A 75 16.77 -19.65 -7.03
C LYS A 75 15.45 -20.41 -6.83
N PRO A 76 14.36 -19.72 -6.46
CA PRO A 76 13.06 -20.37 -6.39
C PRO A 76 12.73 -21.00 -7.76
N PRO A 77 12.09 -22.19 -7.79
CA PRO A 77 11.51 -22.74 -9.00
C PRO A 77 10.63 -21.70 -9.73
N LYS A 78 10.48 -21.83 -11.04
CA LYS A 78 9.73 -20.86 -11.88
C LYS A 78 8.29 -20.63 -11.39
N ASP A 79 7.71 -21.63 -10.73
CA ASP A 79 6.33 -21.63 -10.23
C ASP A 79 6.22 -21.33 -8.73
N ASP A 80 7.35 -21.12 -8.05
CA ASP A 80 7.40 -20.85 -6.62
C ASP A 80 7.19 -19.35 -6.35
N PRO A 81 6.47 -18.97 -5.27
CA PRO A 81 6.18 -17.56 -5.02
C PRO A 81 7.48 -16.77 -4.84
N GLY A 82 7.58 -15.64 -5.56
CA GLY A 82 8.70 -14.72 -5.42
C GLY A 82 8.80 -14.11 -4.01
N PRO A 83 9.89 -13.39 -3.70
CA PRO A 83 10.16 -12.87 -2.36
C PRO A 83 9.03 -12.02 -1.79
N VAL A 84 8.38 -11.20 -2.63
CA VAL A 84 7.24 -10.38 -2.22
C VAL A 84 6.06 -11.23 -1.75
N MET A 85 5.70 -12.28 -2.49
CA MET A 85 4.59 -13.16 -2.11
C MET A 85 4.91 -13.94 -0.85
N ARG A 86 6.13 -14.49 -0.73
CA ARG A 86 6.54 -15.21 0.48
C ARG A 86 6.61 -14.31 1.71
N PHE A 87 7.02 -13.05 1.53
CA PHE A 87 6.97 -12.05 2.59
C PHE A 87 5.53 -11.84 3.06
N ILE A 88 4.59 -11.63 2.13
CA ILE A 88 3.17 -11.45 2.48
C ILE A 88 2.60 -12.72 3.14
N GLU A 89 2.93 -13.91 2.66
CA GLU A 89 2.46 -15.17 3.26
C GLU A 89 2.97 -15.36 4.70
N ARG A 90 4.18 -14.88 5.00
CA ARG A 90 4.80 -15.03 6.32
C ARG A 90 4.42 -13.93 7.32
N ASN A 91 4.30 -12.69 6.83
CA ASN A 91 4.10 -11.52 7.68
C ASN A 91 2.68 -10.95 7.54
N GLY A 92 1.82 -11.60 6.77
CA GLY A 92 0.50 -11.10 6.38
C GLY A 92 -0.46 -10.89 7.54
N ASP A 93 -0.24 -11.51 8.70
CA ASP A 93 -1.03 -11.23 9.90
C ASP A 93 -0.67 -9.88 10.54
N GLU A 94 0.62 -9.51 10.54
CA GLU A 94 1.10 -8.21 11.05
C GLU A 94 0.93 -7.09 9.99
N LEU A 95 0.96 -7.44 8.70
CA LEU A 95 0.94 -6.51 7.56
C LEU A 95 -0.22 -6.82 6.59
N ARG A 96 -1.42 -6.96 7.13
CA ARG A 96 -2.64 -7.31 6.36
C ARG A 96 -2.91 -6.32 5.23
N GLY A 97 -2.66 -5.03 5.49
CA GLY A 97 -2.86 -3.93 4.55
C GLY A 97 -2.08 -4.09 3.24
N VAL A 98 -0.88 -4.65 3.33
CA VAL A 98 0.08 -4.74 2.21
C VAL A 98 -0.45 -5.61 1.07
N ASN A 99 -1.14 -6.70 1.39
CA ASN A 99 -1.71 -7.55 0.35
C ASN A 99 -2.82 -6.83 -0.43
N TYR A 100 -3.66 -6.02 0.24
CA TYR A 100 -4.67 -5.21 -0.45
C TYR A 100 -4.03 -4.19 -1.39
N CYS A 101 -3.03 -3.44 -0.89
CA CYS A 101 -2.27 -2.47 -1.68
C CYS A 101 -1.65 -3.13 -2.92
N ARG A 102 -0.99 -4.28 -2.75
CA ARG A 102 -0.40 -5.04 -3.86
C ARG A 102 -1.42 -5.49 -4.89
N GLN A 103 -2.57 -6.00 -4.47
CA GLN A 103 -3.61 -6.48 -5.39
C GLN A 103 -4.17 -5.32 -6.21
N ILE A 104 -4.42 -4.17 -5.58
CA ILE A 104 -4.89 -2.96 -6.26
C ILE A 104 -3.82 -2.45 -7.23
N ALA A 105 -2.56 -2.33 -6.80
CA ALA A 105 -1.45 -1.88 -7.64
C ALA A 105 -1.25 -2.78 -8.88
N ASN A 106 -1.33 -4.10 -8.69
CA ASN A 106 -1.23 -5.06 -9.81
C ASN A 106 -2.43 -4.99 -10.76
N ALA A 107 -3.65 -4.83 -10.23
CA ALA A 107 -4.85 -4.69 -11.06
C ALA A 107 -4.76 -3.48 -11.99
N VAL A 108 -4.19 -2.36 -11.51
CA VAL A 108 -3.95 -1.16 -12.33
C VAL A 108 -2.90 -1.40 -13.41
N LYS A 109 -1.79 -2.07 -13.06
CA LYS A 109 -0.69 -2.32 -14.00
C LYS A 109 -1.09 -3.22 -15.17
N HIS A 110 -1.98 -4.17 -14.94
CA HIS A 110 -2.24 -5.24 -15.89
C HIS A 110 -3.67 -5.27 -16.45
N MET A 111 -4.62 -4.52 -15.87
CA MET A 111 -6.04 -4.37 -16.23
C MET A 111 -6.90 -5.66 -16.36
N LYS A 112 -6.30 -6.80 -16.72
CA LYS A 112 -6.93 -8.11 -16.95
C LYS A 112 -6.08 -9.29 -16.44
N ILE A 113 -4.82 -9.07 -16.03
CA ILE A 113 -3.89 -10.13 -15.61
C ILE A 113 -3.40 -9.85 -14.18
N SER A 114 -3.92 -10.55 -13.18
CA SER A 114 -3.41 -10.46 -11.80
C SER A 114 -2.23 -11.43 -11.61
N LEU A 115 -1.03 -10.92 -11.34
CA LEU A 115 0.11 -11.73 -10.92
C LEU A 115 0.03 -12.06 -9.41
N GLY A 116 -0.18 -13.34 -9.09
CA GLY A 116 -0.40 -13.84 -7.72
C GLY A 116 -1.78 -14.48 -7.56
N ARG A 117 -2.08 -15.05 -6.39
CA ARG A 117 -3.44 -15.53 -6.10
C ARG A 117 -4.37 -14.32 -5.99
N PRO A 118 -5.35 -14.14 -6.89
CA PRO A 118 -6.28 -13.02 -6.79
C PRO A 118 -7.07 -13.13 -5.49
N MET A 119 -7.36 -12.01 -4.83
CA MET A 119 -8.38 -12.00 -3.78
C MET A 119 -9.74 -12.20 -4.42
N LYS A 120 -10.15 -13.47 -4.51
CA LYS A 120 -11.42 -13.89 -5.11
C LYS A 120 -12.53 -13.10 -4.43
N ASN A 121 -13.23 -12.28 -5.22
CA ASN A 121 -14.35 -11.42 -4.83
C ASN A 121 -14.03 -10.03 -4.26
N MET A 122 -12.77 -9.61 -4.21
CA MET A 122 -12.45 -8.22 -3.87
C MET A 122 -12.89 -7.27 -4.99
N ALA A 123 -13.62 -6.23 -4.65
CA ALA A 123 -13.98 -5.13 -5.53
C ALA A 123 -13.52 -3.79 -4.94
N ILE A 124 -13.17 -2.85 -5.81
CA ILE A 124 -12.87 -1.48 -5.44
C ILE A 124 -13.76 -0.53 -6.23
N GLY A 125 -14.07 0.64 -5.66
CA GLY A 125 -14.88 1.62 -6.35
C GLY A 125 -14.93 2.95 -5.63
N SER A 126 -15.79 3.83 -6.12
CA SER A 126 -16.07 5.12 -5.49
C SER A 126 -17.57 5.36 -5.44
N THR A 127 -18.03 6.09 -4.43
CA THR A 127 -19.44 6.47 -4.29
C THR A 127 -19.55 7.86 -3.65
N VAL A 128 -20.73 8.46 -3.66
CA VAL A 128 -21.01 9.71 -2.96
C VAL A 128 -21.72 9.37 -1.66
N LYS A 129 -21.13 9.76 -0.53
CA LYS A 129 -21.80 9.72 0.77
C LYS A 129 -22.54 11.03 0.99
N LEU A 130 -23.79 10.90 1.44
CA LEU A 130 -24.63 12.03 1.84
C LEU A 130 -24.62 12.09 3.37
N GLN A 131 -24.23 13.23 3.90
CA GLN A 131 -24.32 13.51 5.33
C GLN A 131 -25.67 14.17 5.61
N TRP A 132 -26.41 13.58 6.54
CA TRP A 132 -27.71 14.07 6.97
C TRP A 132 -27.59 14.69 8.35
N THR A 133 -28.15 15.87 8.52
CA THR A 133 -28.42 16.45 9.85
C THR A 133 -29.93 16.64 9.94
N ASP A 134 -30.53 16.02 10.95
CA ASP A 134 -31.98 15.83 11.09
C ASP A 134 -32.62 15.19 9.85
N LYS A 135 -33.17 16.00 8.95
CA LYS A 135 -33.89 15.57 7.73
C LYS A 135 -33.39 16.28 6.47
N ARG A 136 -32.23 16.93 6.53
CA ARG A 136 -31.62 17.65 5.40
C ARG A 136 -30.23 17.14 5.12
N ILE A 137 -29.89 17.06 3.85
CA ILE A 137 -28.51 16.79 3.41
C ILE A 137 -27.70 18.05 3.73
N THR A 138 -26.71 17.93 4.59
CA THR A 138 -25.80 19.04 4.95
C THR A 138 -24.47 18.97 4.23
N ASN A 139 -24.11 17.79 3.70
CA ASN A 139 -22.90 17.61 2.92
C ASN A 139 -23.06 16.43 1.94
N ALA A 140 -22.35 16.50 0.81
CA ALA A 140 -22.22 15.40 -0.14
C ALA A 140 -20.77 15.32 -0.59
N TYR A 141 -20.13 14.18 -0.36
CA TYR A 141 -18.71 14.02 -0.66
C TYR A 141 -18.43 12.65 -1.26
N ALA A 142 -17.44 12.60 -2.17
CA ALA A 142 -17.00 11.35 -2.76
C ALA A 142 -16.09 10.58 -1.80
N ILE A 143 -16.23 9.26 -1.79
CA ILE A 143 -15.35 8.34 -1.08
C ILE A 143 -14.89 7.22 -2.02
N ALA A 144 -13.69 6.69 -1.76
CA ALA A 144 -13.24 5.41 -2.31
C ALA A 144 -13.55 4.30 -1.31
N TYR A 145 -13.83 3.10 -1.81
CA TYR A 145 -14.11 1.95 -0.96
C TYR A 145 -13.46 0.68 -1.50
N ILE A 146 -13.25 -0.25 -0.57
CA ILE A 146 -12.85 -1.64 -0.82
C ILE A 146 -13.97 -2.53 -0.28
N GLN A 147 -14.34 -3.55 -1.04
CA GLN A 147 -15.36 -4.53 -0.69
C GLN A 147 -14.75 -5.93 -0.85
N LEU A 148 -14.71 -6.70 0.23
CA LEU A 148 -13.97 -7.97 0.27
C LEU A 148 -14.76 -9.18 -0.27
N GLN A 149 -16.08 -9.06 -0.34
CA GLN A 149 -16.98 -10.10 -0.82
C GLN A 149 -18.13 -9.47 -1.62
N PRO A 150 -18.76 -10.19 -2.58
CA PRO A 150 -19.79 -9.61 -3.42
C PRO A 150 -21.01 -9.25 -2.55
N GLY A 151 -21.42 -7.99 -2.59
CA GLY A 151 -22.52 -7.49 -1.75
C GLY A 151 -22.16 -7.32 -0.26
N GLY A 152 -20.90 -7.55 0.13
CA GLY A 152 -20.42 -7.30 1.49
C GLY A 152 -20.28 -5.82 1.83
N GLU A 153 -19.74 -5.54 3.01
CA GLU A 153 -19.51 -4.17 3.47
C GLU A 153 -18.53 -3.41 2.56
N LYS A 154 -18.83 -2.12 2.35
CA LYS A 154 -17.94 -1.18 1.67
C LYS A 154 -17.09 -0.46 2.71
N ILE A 155 -15.87 -0.94 2.89
CA ILE A 155 -14.88 -0.37 3.81
C ILE A 155 -14.33 0.90 3.19
N ASN A 156 -14.26 1.98 3.97
CA ASN A 156 -13.69 3.24 3.52
C ASN A 156 -12.19 3.06 3.24
N ALA A 157 -11.74 3.40 2.03
CA ALA A 157 -10.34 3.22 1.66
C ALA A 157 -9.39 4.04 2.54
N VAL A 158 -9.85 5.18 3.07
CA VAL A 158 -9.07 6.01 4.01
C VAL A 158 -8.68 5.22 5.26
N GLU A 159 -9.64 4.51 5.87
CA GLU A 159 -9.42 3.71 7.08
C GLU A 159 -8.45 2.57 6.80
N LEU A 160 -8.64 1.83 5.70
CA LEU A 160 -7.75 0.75 5.32
C LEU A 160 -6.31 1.21 5.09
N PHE A 161 -6.11 2.35 4.41
CA PHE A 161 -4.75 2.85 4.17
C PHE A 161 -4.11 3.43 5.42
N GLN A 162 -4.88 3.99 6.35
CA GLN A 162 -4.38 4.43 7.65
C GLN A 162 -3.88 3.25 8.48
N GLU A 163 -4.69 2.20 8.61
CA GLU A 163 -4.27 0.96 9.28
C GLU A 163 -3.02 0.36 8.62
N THR A 164 -2.96 0.40 7.28
CA THR A 164 -1.78 -0.06 6.53
C THR A 164 -0.55 0.79 6.83
N ALA A 165 -0.70 2.11 6.94
CA ALA A 165 0.39 3.00 7.31
C ALA A 165 0.86 2.73 8.74
N GLU A 166 -0.03 2.55 9.71
CA GLU A 166 0.32 2.20 11.08
C GLU A 166 1.09 0.87 11.16
N GLN A 167 0.62 -0.15 10.42
CA GLN A 167 1.33 -1.44 10.32
C GLN A 167 2.73 -1.25 9.73
N TRP A 168 2.87 -0.43 8.68
CA TRP A 168 4.17 -0.10 8.11
C TRP A 168 5.09 0.61 9.09
N ARG A 169 4.57 1.61 9.82
CA ARG A 169 5.34 2.37 10.82
C ARG A 169 5.94 1.43 11.86
N VAL A 170 5.10 0.59 12.45
CA VAL A 170 5.51 -0.39 13.47
C VAL A 170 6.54 -1.36 12.91
N PHE A 171 6.34 -1.86 11.69
CA PHE A 171 7.28 -2.77 11.04
C PHE A 171 8.65 -2.10 10.79
N LEU A 172 8.67 -0.88 10.25
CA LEU A 172 9.91 -0.15 9.96
C LEU A 172 10.71 0.12 11.24
N GLU A 173 10.06 0.45 12.35
CA GLU A 173 10.72 0.59 13.65
C GLU A 173 11.29 -0.74 14.15
N LYS A 174 10.47 -1.80 14.15
CA LYS A 174 10.84 -3.14 14.63
C LYS A 174 12.04 -3.71 13.87
N GLU A 175 12.13 -3.44 12.58
CA GLU A 175 13.20 -3.94 11.70
C GLU A 175 14.37 -2.96 11.57
N GLY A 176 14.36 -1.83 12.29
CA GLY A 176 15.45 -0.84 12.27
C GLY A 176 15.62 -0.12 10.94
N LEU A 177 14.56 -0.04 10.14
CA LEU A 177 14.51 0.62 8.84
C LEU A 177 13.97 2.06 8.92
N TRP A 178 13.48 2.46 10.09
CA TRP A 178 13.02 3.82 10.31
C TRP A 178 14.18 4.81 10.29
N VAL A 179 14.06 5.81 9.41
CA VAL A 179 15.01 6.93 9.33
C VAL A 179 14.29 8.18 9.81
N GLU A 180 14.82 8.83 10.85
CA GLU A 180 14.28 10.11 11.31
C GLU A 180 14.48 11.17 10.23
N GLN A 181 13.38 11.82 9.86
CA GLN A 181 13.37 12.81 8.79
C GLN A 181 13.62 14.18 9.40
N PRO A 182 14.41 15.04 8.72
CA PRO A 182 14.59 16.41 9.16
C PRO A 182 13.22 17.11 9.23
N PRO A 183 13.04 18.08 10.14
CA PRO A 183 11.81 18.88 10.17
C PRO A 183 11.59 19.57 8.82
N ASP A 184 10.32 19.76 8.45
CA ASP A 184 9.95 20.51 7.25
C ASP A 184 10.52 21.94 7.35
N ASP A 185 11.35 22.34 6.36
CA ASP A 185 11.87 23.71 6.21
C ASP A 185 10.78 24.72 5.80
#